data_AF-A0A4R1UTU1-F1
#
_entry.id   AF-A0A4R1UTU1-F1
#
_cell.length_a   1.000
_cell.length_b   1.000
_cell.length_c   1.000
_cell.angle_alpha   90.00
_cell.angle_beta   90.00
_cell.angle_gamma   90.00
#
_symmetry.space_group_name_H-M   'P 1'
#
loop_
_entity.id
_entity.type
_entity.pdbx_description
1 polymer ?
#
loop_
_entity_poly.entity_id
_entity_poly.type
_entity_poly.pdbx_seq_one_letter_code
_entity_poly.pdbx_strand_id
1 'polypeptide(L)'
;MEDTLRLFASSSALILETVVALIVVYGAAEALVRMAVRLTRRPNAWTRRQVWMQFAQWIVLALEFALGADIIRTAIAPTWDDVGKLAAIAAIRTGLSFFLERDIDEFAPEKEAMAAAARAEEIRS
;
A
#
# COMPACT_ATOMS: atom_id res chain seq x y z
N MET A 1 -33.19 -2.12 15.67
CA MET A 1 -32.78 -1.90 14.26
C MET A 1 -31.38 -1.31 14.18
N GLU A 2 -31.00 -0.38 15.06
CA GLU A 2 -29.64 0.19 15.11
C GLU A 2 -28.57 -0.85 15.52
N ASP A 3 -28.85 -1.73 16.49
CA ASP A 3 -27.90 -2.77 16.93
C ASP A 3 -27.61 -3.81 15.85
N THR A 4 -28.63 -4.21 15.08
CA THR A 4 -28.48 -5.13 13.95
C THR A 4 -27.61 -4.55 12.83
N LEU A 5 -27.72 -3.23 12.58
CA LEU A 5 -26.88 -2.52 11.60
C LEU A 5 -25.42 -2.43 12.07
N ARG A 6 -25.19 -2.12 13.35
CA ARG A 6 -23.84 -2.06 13.92
C ARG A 6 -23.14 -3.42 13.90
N LEU A 7 -23.86 -4.49 14.23
CA LEU A 7 -23.30 -5.86 14.21
C LEU A 7 -22.88 -6.27 12.79
N PHE A 8 -23.71 -5.95 11.79
CA PHE A 8 -23.46 -6.29 10.39
C PHE A 8 -22.31 -5.50 9.78
N ALA A 9 -22.24 -4.20 10.08
CA ALA A 9 -21.17 -3.33 9.60
C ALA A 9 -19.83 -3.65 10.27
N SER A 10 -19.82 -3.91 11.59
CA SER A 10 -18.61 -4.33 12.30
C SER A 10 -18.07 -5.66 11.76
N SER A 11 -18.95 -6.63 11.50
CA SER A 11 -18.56 -7.91 10.90
C SER A 11 -18.00 -7.72 9.49
N SER A 12 -18.62 -6.86 8.67
CA SER A 12 -18.14 -6.53 7.32
C SER A 12 -16.76 -5.87 7.34
N ALA A 13 -16.54 -4.90 8.22
CA ALA A 13 -15.24 -4.24 8.36
C ALA A 13 -14.13 -5.23 8.78
N LEU A 14 -14.43 -6.13 9.72
CA LEU A 14 -13.48 -7.16 10.17
C LEU A 14 -13.11 -8.14 9.06
N ILE A 15 -14.09 -8.52 8.22
CA ILE A 15 -13.84 -9.36 7.05
C ILE A 15 -12.90 -8.65 6.08
N LEU A 16 -13.14 -7.37 5.79
CA LEU A 16 -12.28 -6.59 4.91
C LEU A 16 -10.86 -6.45 5.47
N GLU A 17 -10.71 -6.19 6.77
CA GLU A 17 -9.39 -6.15 7.43
C GLU A 17 -8.65 -7.48 7.33
N THR A 18 -9.38 -8.60 7.44
CA THR A 18 -8.80 -9.93 7.27
C THR A 18 -8.34 -10.14 5.83
N VAL A 19 -9.14 -9.73 4.84
CA VAL A 19 -8.78 -9.79 3.42
C VAL A 19 -7.54 -8.95 3.12
N VAL A 20 -7.47 -7.73 3.66
CA VAL A 20 -6.28 -6.85 3.56
C VAL A 20 -5.04 -7.57 4.07
N ALA A 21 -5.10 -8.15 5.28
CA ALA A 21 -3.98 -8.87 5.87
C ALA A 21 -3.54 -10.05 4.99
N LEU A 22 -4.48 -10.82 4.44
CA LEU A 22 -4.17 -11.94 3.55
C LEU A 22 -3.51 -11.50 2.25
N ILE A 23 -3.99 -10.40 1.65
CA ILE A 23 -3.41 -9.84 0.42
C ILE A 23 -1.96 -9.41 0.65
N VAL A 24 -1.69 -8.69 1.75
CA VAL A 24 -0.33 -8.23 2.10
C VAL A 24 0.60 -9.42 2.35
N VAL A 25 0.16 -10.40 3.13
CA VAL A 25 0.95 -11.61 3.42
C VAL A 25 1.25 -12.39 2.15
N TYR A 26 0.26 -12.56 1.27
CA TYR A 26 0.44 -13.25 0.01
C TYR A 26 1.43 -12.52 -0.91
N GLY A 27 1.25 -11.21 -1.10
CA GLY A 27 2.16 -10.40 -1.91
C GLY A 27 3.60 -10.42 -1.38
N ALA A 28 3.77 -10.38 -0.06
CA ALA A 28 5.08 -10.46 0.58
C ALA A 28 5.73 -11.84 0.37
N ALA A 29 4.97 -12.93 0.58
CA ALA A 29 5.45 -14.29 0.34
C ALA A 29 5.86 -14.49 -1.12
N GLU A 30 5.05 -14.02 -2.06
CA GLU A 30 5.32 -14.07 -3.49
C GLU A 30 6.61 -13.31 -3.84
N ALA A 31 6.77 -12.08 -3.32
CA ALA A 31 7.96 -11.27 -3.53
C ALA A 31 9.23 -11.94 -2.96
N LEU A 32 9.14 -12.53 -1.77
CA LEU A 32 10.24 -13.26 -1.13
C LEU A 32 10.66 -14.48 -1.94
N VAL A 33 9.70 -15.31 -2.38
CA VAL A 33 9.99 -16.50 -3.21
C VAL A 33 10.65 -16.08 -4.53
N ARG A 34 10.11 -15.06 -5.21
CA ARG A 34 10.69 -14.54 -6.46
C ARG A 34 12.10 -14.00 -6.25
N MET A 35 12.35 -13.31 -5.13
CA MET A 35 13.67 -12.81 -4.79
C MET A 35 14.65 -13.95 -4.53
N ALA A 36 14.26 -14.95 -3.72
CA ALA A 36 15.10 -16.09 -3.37
C ALA A 36 15.49 -16.93 -4.60
N VAL A 37 14.53 -17.25 -5.47
CA VAL A 37 14.79 -17.99 -6.72
C VAL A 37 15.75 -17.21 -7.62
N ARG A 38 15.59 -15.89 -7.73
CA ARG A 38 16.42 -15.07 -8.62
C ARG A 38 17.78 -14.70 -8.04
N LEU A 39 17.96 -14.72 -6.71
CA LEU A 39 19.26 -14.52 -6.08
C LEU A 39 20.27 -15.61 -6.49
N THR A 40 19.78 -16.82 -6.80
CA THR A 40 20.62 -17.92 -7.32
C THR A 40 21.06 -17.73 -8.78
N ARG A 41 20.49 -16.78 -9.53
CA ARG A 41 20.85 -16.46 -10.92
C ARG A 41 21.35 -15.00 -10.98
N ARG A 42 22.68 -14.79 -11.08
CA ARG A 42 23.40 -13.50 -11.30
C ARG A 42 22.54 -12.23 -11.06
N PRO A 43 22.68 -11.55 -9.91
CA PRO A 43 21.81 -10.43 -9.56
C PRO A 43 21.97 -9.25 -10.53
N ASN A 44 20.86 -8.86 -11.18
CA ASN A 44 20.73 -7.64 -11.97
C ASN A 44 19.83 -6.64 -11.21
N ALA A 45 20.22 -5.37 -11.15
CA ALA A 45 19.42 -4.29 -10.55
C ALA A 45 18.01 -4.19 -11.14
N TRP A 46 17.85 -4.44 -12.44
CA TRP A 46 16.56 -4.46 -13.14
C TRP A 46 15.59 -5.49 -12.56
N THR A 47 16.11 -6.62 -12.08
CA THR A 47 15.33 -7.73 -11.53
C THR A 47 14.79 -7.42 -10.14
N ARG A 48 15.55 -6.70 -9.31
CA ARG A 48 15.10 -6.29 -7.97
C ARG A 48 13.94 -5.31 -8.06
N ARG A 49 14.04 -4.38 -9.02
CA ARG A 49 12.99 -3.38 -9.28
C ARG A 49 11.68 -4.02 -9.75
N GLN A 50 11.75 -5.06 -10.57
CA GLN A 50 10.55 -5.79 -11.03
C GLN A 50 9.81 -6.50 -9.87
N VAL A 51 10.55 -7.13 -8.96
CA VAL A 51 9.95 -7.77 -7.76
C VAL A 51 9.30 -6.72 -6.86
N TRP A 52 9.94 -5.57 -6.69
CA TRP A 52 9.40 -4.46 -5.92
C TRP A 52 8.10 -3.89 -6.54
N MET A 53 8.07 -3.67 -7.86
CA MET A 53 6.85 -3.19 -8.55
C MET A 53 5.68 -4.17 -8.40
N GLN A 54 5.93 -5.48 -8.48
CA GLN A 54 4.88 -6.49 -8.26
C GLN A 54 4.37 -6.48 -6.82
N PHE A 55 5.25 -6.32 -5.84
CA PHE A 55 4.84 -6.17 -4.45
C PHE A 55 4.04 -4.88 -4.22
N ALA A 56 4.45 -3.76 -4.85
CA ALA A 56 3.73 -2.51 -4.76
C ALA A 56 2.28 -2.63 -5.27
N GLN A 57 2.03 -3.41 -6.33
CA GLN A 57 0.67 -3.70 -6.81
C GLN A 57 -0.19 -4.41 -5.76
N TRP A 58 0.37 -5.38 -5.02
CA TRP A 58 -0.32 -6.05 -3.92
C TRP A 58 -0.63 -5.09 -2.77
N ILE A 59 0.28 -4.17 -2.46
CA ILE A 59 0.06 -3.14 -1.44
C ILE A 59 -1.06 -2.18 -1.84
N VAL A 60 -1.08 -1.71 -3.10
CA VAL A 60 -2.16 -0.86 -3.60
C VAL A 60 -3.52 -1.56 -3.49
N LEU A 61 -3.59 -2.83 -3.89
CA LEU A 61 -4.83 -3.62 -3.74
C LEU A 61 -5.27 -3.70 -2.27
N ALA A 62 -4.35 -3.98 -1.36
CA ALA A 62 -4.63 -4.02 0.07
C ALA A 62 -5.13 -2.67 0.60
N LEU A 63 -4.58 -1.55 0.13
CA LEU A 63 -5.02 -0.21 0.52
C LEU A 63 -6.45 0.11 0.09
N GLU A 64 -6.87 -0.32 -1.10
CA GLU A 64 -8.25 -0.15 -1.58
C GLU A 64 -9.26 -0.90 -0.70
N PHE A 65 -8.97 -2.16 -0.34
CA PHE A 65 -9.82 -2.93 0.57
C PHE A 65 -9.84 -2.32 1.97
N ALA A 66 -8.69 -1.82 2.43
CA ALA A 66 -8.60 -1.13 3.69
C ALA A 66 -9.47 0.15 3.66
N LEU A 67 -9.54 0.87 2.54
CA LEU A 67 -10.41 2.04 2.35
C LEU A 67 -11.87 1.69 2.53
N GLY A 68 -12.32 0.57 1.95
CA GLY A 68 -13.65 0.04 2.19
C GLY A 68 -13.94 -0.21 3.68
N ALA A 69 -13.00 -0.82 4.41
CA ALA A 69 -13.17 -1.10 5.85
C ALA A 69 -13.34 0.18 6.68
N ASP A 70 -12.54 1.21 6.39
CA ASP A 70 -12.60 2.50 7.09
C ASP A 70 -13.90 3.26 6.80
N ILE A 71 -14.39 3.23 5.56
CA ILE A 71 -15.70 3.81 5.20
C ILE A 71 -16.82 3.14 5.99
N ILE A 72 -16.81 1.81 6.10
CA ILE A 72 -17.82 1.08 6.88
C ILE A 72 -17.75 1.47 8.36
N ARG A 73 -16.56 1.58 8.95
CA ARG A 73 -16.39 1.98 10.36
C ARG A 73 -16.86 3.41 10.63
N THR A 74 -16.53 4.36 9.75
CA THR A 74 -16.98 5.76 9.88
C THR A 74 -18.50 5.90 9.76
N ALA A 75 -19.16 5.07 8.94
CA ALA A 75 -20.62 5.09 8.79
C ALA A 75 -21.40 4.64 10.03
N ILE A 76 -20.75 3.93 10.98
CA ILE A 76 -21.40 3.35 12.17
C ILE A 76 -20.93 3.93 13.50
N ALA A 77 -19.99 4.89 13.48
CA ALA A 77 -19.42 5.49 14.68
C ALA A 77 -20.48 6.29 15.46
N PRO A 78 -20.97 5.81 16.61
CA PRO A 78 -22.09 6.44 17.31
C PRO A 78 -21.65 7.28 18.50
N THR A 79 -20.37 7.19 18.91
CA THR A 79 -19.84 7.82 20.12
C THR A 79 -18.55 8.59 19.83
N TRP A 80 -18.30 9.66 20.58
CA TRP A 80 -17.10 10.48 20.45
C TRP A 80 -15.79 9.70 20.70
N ASP A 81 -15.83 8.63 21.48
CA ASP A 81 -14.67 7.75 21.74
C ASP A 81 -14.33 6.89 20.51
N ASP A 82 -15.35 6.39 19.81
CA ASP A 82 -15.18 5.65 18.55
C ASP A 82 -14.73 6.57 17.42
N VAL A 83 -15.25 7.80 17.37
CA VAL A 83 -14.80 8.83 16.43
C VAL A 83 -13.33 9.17 16.64
N GLY A 84 -12.88 9.29 17.89
CA GLY A 84 -11.47 9.54 18.22
C GLY A 84 -10.54 8.42 17.74
N LYS A 85 -10.91 7.15 17.96
CA LYS A 85 -10.15 5.99 17.46
C LYS A 85 -10.12 5.95 15.94
N LEU A 86 -11.25 6.23 15.29
CA LEU A 86 -11.32 6.31 13.83
C LEU A 86 -10.47 7.44 13.25
N ALA A 87 -10.49 8.62 13.87
CA ALA A 87 -9.66 9.75 13.47
C ALA A 87 -8.16 9.42 13.59
N ALA A 88 -7.75 8.73 14.65
CA ALA A 88 -6.37 8.28 14.81
C ALA A 88 -5.95 7.27 13.73
N ILE A 89 -6.79 6.27 13.44
CA ILE A 89 -6.53 5.29 12.37
C ILE A 89 -6.46 5.99 11.01
N ALA A 90 -7.39 6.90 10.71
CA ALA A 90 -7.43 7.65 9.47
C ALA A 90 -6.19 8.55 9.31
N ALA A 91 -5.72 9.19 10.38
CA ALA A 91 -4.49 10.00 10.37
C ALA A 91 -3.25 9.14 10.11
N ILE A 92 -3.13 7.98 10.79
CA ILE A 92 -2.03 7.03 10.56
C ILE A 92 -2.05 6.57 9.10
N ARG A 93 -3.21 6.18 8.57
CA ARG A 93 -3.35 5.76 7.18
C ARG A 93 -2.94 6.86 6.23
N THR A 94 -3.46 8.06 6.41
CA THR A 94 -3.16 9.20 5.52
C THR A 94 -1.67 9.49 5.51
N GLY A 95 -1.03 9.47 6.68
CA GLY A 95 0.41 9.59 6.78
C GLY A 95 1.14 8.46 6.04
N LEU A 96 0.78 7.20 6.28
CA LEU A 96 1.44 6.04 5.70
C LEU A 96 1.29 5.99 4.17
N SER A 97 0.07 6.19 3.66
CA SER A 97 -0.23 6.24 2.23
C SER A 97 0.52 7.38 1.55
N PHE A 98 0.56 8.57 2.18
CA PHE A 98 1.31 9.72 1.66
C PHE A 98 2.82 9.44 1.57
N PHE A 99 3.41 8.85 2.63
CA PHE A 99 4.82 8.46 2.61
C PHE A 99 5.12 7.41 1.54
N LEU A 100 4.24 6.40 1.41
CA LEU A 100 4.44 5.33 0.45
C LEU A 100 4.32 5.83 -1.01
N GLU A 101 3.34 6.67 -1.32
CA GLU A 101 3.22 7.32 -2.64
C GLU A 101 4.43 8.21 -2.95
N ARG A 102 4.90 9.00 -1.97
CA ARG A 102 6.13 9.79 -2.11
C ARG A 102 7.34 8.91 -2.41
N ASP A 103 7.51 7.81 -1.67
CA ASP A 103 8.61 6.86 -1.88
C ASP A 103 8.46 6.10 -3.21
N ILE A 104 7.27 6.03 -3.80
CA ILE A 104 7.12 5.48 -5.16
C ILE A 104 7.52 6.54 -6.21
N ASP A 105 7.07 7.78 -6.04
CA ASP A 105 7.33 8.90 -6.95
C ASP A 105 8.79 9.40 -6.95
N GLU A 106 9.45 9.32 -5.80
CA GLU A 106 10.86 9.69 -5.66
C GLU A 106 11.77 8.68 -6.37
N PHE A 107 11.33 7.43 -6.45
CA PHE A 107 12.04 6.36 -7.12
C PHE A 107 11.48 6.07 -8.52
N ALA A 108 10.52 6.85 -9.02
CA ALA A 108 9.96 6.67 -10.36
C ALA A 108 11.04 6.85 -11.45
N PRO A 109 11.09 5.95 -12.45
CA PRO A 109 12.21 5.87 -13.40
C PRO A 109 12.30 7.10 -14.32
N GLU A 110 11.24 7.89 -14.41
CA GLU A 110 11.14 9.10 -15.22
C GLU A 110 12.05 10.22 -14.69
N LYS A 111 12.18 10.39 -13.37
CA LYS A 111 13.07 11.41 -12.79
C LYS A 111 14.55 11.06 -12.95
N GLU A 112 14.92 9.79 -12.82
CA GLU A 112 16.29 9.33 -13.09
C GLU A 112 16.64 9.48 -14.57
N ALA A 113 15.71 9.17 -15.48
CA ALA A 113 15.91 9.34 -16.93
C ALA A 113 16.05 10.81 -17.32
N MET A 114 15.23 11.71 -16.74
CA MET A 114 15.27 13.14 -17.03
C MET A 114 16.52 13.81 -16.44
N ALA A 115 16.96 13.40 -15.24
CA ALA A 115 18.22 13.86 -14.64
C ALA A 115 19.45 13.36 -15.41
N ALA A 116 19.41 12.13 -15.94
CA ALA A 116 20.46 11.60 -16.80
C ALA A 116 20.50 12.32 -18.16
N ALA A 117 19.35 12.64 -18.74
CA ALA A 117 19.26 13.41 -19.98
C ALA A 117 19.80 14.84 -19.83
N ALA A 118 19.43 15.54 -18.76
CA ALA A 118 19.92 16.88 -18.47
C ALA A 118 21.46 16.92 -18.29
N ARG A 119 22.03 15.94 -17.59
CA ARG A 119 23.50 15.82 -17.46
C ARG A 119 24.21 15.49 -18.78
N ALA A 120 23.58 14.71 -19.66
CA ALA A 120 24.14 14.39 -20.97
C ALA A 120 24.11 15.59 -21.94
N GLU A 121 23.17 16.50 -21.76
CA GLU A 121 23.06 17.75 -22.53
C GLU A 121 24.10 18.79 -22.07
N GLU A 122 24.34 18.88 -20.75
CA GLU A 122 25.36 19.76 -20.15
C GLU A 122 26.81 19.34 -20.50
N ILE A 123 27.08 18.04 -20.68
CA ILE A 123 28.41 17.55 -21.13
C ILE A 123 28.63 17.78 -22.64
N ARG A 124 27.54 17.99 -23.40
CA ARG A 124 27.59 18.20 -24.86
C ARG A 124 27.74 19.68 -25.24
N SER A 125 27.38 20.60 -24.36
CA SER A 125 27.61 22.06 -24.51
C SER A 125 29.01 22.47 -24.08
#